data_AF-A0A9Q6S1U6-F1
#
_entry.id   AF-A0A9Q6S1U6-F1
#
_cell.length_a   1.000
_cell.length_b   1.000
_cell.length_c   1.000
_cell.angle_alpha   90.00
_cell.angle_beta   90.00
_cell.angle_gamma   90.00
#
_symmetry.space_group_name_H-M   'P 1'
#
loop_
_entity.id
_entity.type
_entity.pdbx_description
1 polymer ?
#
loop_
_entity_poly.entity_id
_entity_poly.type
_entity_poly.pdbx_seq_one_letter_code
_entity_poly.pdbx_strand_id
1 'polypeptide(L)' 'MSDAQGLKAYVERQIEKELERCRKKHGPENWALHGEWVTAYVVAGAKEWLERQASEGKL' A
#
# COMPACT_ATOMS: atom_id res chain seq x y z
N MET A 1 16.83 -9.58 -11.88
CA MET A 1 15.90 -8.44 -11.64
C MET A 1 16.59 -7.52 -10.67
N SER A 2 16.60 -6.21 -10.91
CA SER A 2 17.27 -5.28 -9.98
C SER A 2 16.55 -5.28 -8.63
N ASP A 3 17.27 -4.99 -7.56
CA ASP A 3 16.70 -4.93 -6.20
C ASP A 3 15.52 -3.95 -6.12
N ALA A 4 15.57 -2.86 -6.90
CA ALA A 4 14.47 -1.90 -7.02
C ALA A 4 13.19 -2.49 -7.64
N GLN A 5 13.30 -3.37 -8.66
CA GLN A 5 12.14 -4.04 -9.25
C GLN A 5 11.52 -5.05 -8.28
N GLY A 6 12.36 -5.78 -7.54
CA GLY A 6 11.92 -6.72 -6.51
C GLY A 6 11.20 -6.03 -5.36
N LEU A 7 11.76 -4.91 -4.89
CA LEU A 7 11.17 -4.07 -3.84
C LEU A 7 9.83 -3.48 -4.28
N LYS A 8 9.75 -2.95 -5.50
CA LYS A 8 8.51 -2.43 -6.06
C LYS A 8 7.41 -3.49 -6.04
N ALA A 9 7.69 -4.67 -6.59
CA ALA A 9 6.73 -5.77 -6.64
C ALA A 9 6.32 -6.25 -5.22
N TYR A 10 7.26 -6.24 -4.28
CA TYR A 10 6.96 -6.56 -2.88
C TYR A 10 5.97 -5.55 -2.27
N VAL A 11 6.23 -4.26 -2.41
CA VAL A 11 5.38 -3.19 -1.84
C VAL A 11 4.00 -3.17 -2.51
N GLU A 12 3.93 -3.31 -3.84
CA GLU A 12 2.67 -3.43 -4.57
C GLU A 12 1.81 -4.57 -4.02
N ARG A 13 2.42 -5.73 -3.77
CA ARG A 13 1.72 -6.88 -3.16
C ARG A 13 1.24 -6.60 -1.73
N GLN A 14 1.94 -5.78 -0.95
CA GLN A 14 1.48 -5.39 0.39
C GLN A 14 0.30 -4.41 0.31
N ILE A 15 0.36 -3.45 -0.61
CA ILE A 15 -0.74 -2.50 -0.88
C ILE A 15 -2.00 -3.29 -1.25
N GLU A 16 -1.92 -4.22 -2.21
CA GLU A 16 -3.06 -5.03 -2.64
C GLU A 16 -3.69 -5.83 -1.48
N LYS A 17 -2.87 -6.46 -0.64
CA LYS A 17 -3.35 -7.19 0.54
C LYS A 17 -4.09 -6.28 1.53
N GLU A 18 -3.59 -5.07 1.74
CA GLU A 18 -4.21 -4.13 2.66
C GLU A 18 -5.51 -3.57 2.08
N LEU A 19 -5.56 -3.24 0.78
CA LEU A 19 -6.79 -2.85 0.11
C LEU A 19 -7.86 -3.95 0.15
N GLU A 20 -7.48 -5.22 -0.01
CA GLU A 20 -8.40 -6.34 0.12
C GLU A 20 -9.00 -6.42 1.54
N ARG A 21 -8.17 -6.21 2.57
CA ARG A 21 -8.62 -6.17 3.97
C ARG A 21 -9.57 -5.00 4.21
N CYS A 22 -9.20 -3.79 3.75
CA CYS A 22 -10.05 -2.61 3.87
C CYS A 22 -11.39 -2.82 3.17
N ARG A 23 -11.38 -3.36 1.94
CA ARG A 23 -12.61 -3.66 1.19
C ARG A 23 -13.51 -4.65 1.93
N LYS A 24 -12.95 -5.71 2.50
CA LYS A 24 -13.71 -6.68 3.32
C LYS A 24 -14.29 -6.04 4.57
N LYS A 25 -13.53 -5.17 5.25
CA LYS A 25 -13.95 -4.52 6.50
C LYS A 25 -15.04 -3.47 6.28
N HIS A 26 -14.94 -2.68 5.21
CA HIS A 26 -15.91 -1.64 4.89
C HIS A 26 -17.19 -2.24 4.27
N GLY A 27 -17.08 -3.35 3.53
CA GLY A 27 -18.19 -3.88 2.75
C GLY A 27 -18.44 -3.06 1.47
N PRO A 28 -19.29 -3.56 0.56
CA PRO A 28 -19.39 -3.04 -0.81
C PRO A 28 -19.89 -1.59 -0.89
N GLU A 29 -20.92 -1.22 -0.11
CA GLU A 29 -21.55 0.11 -0.16
C GLU A 29 -20.61 1.19 0.38
N ASN A 30 -20.02 0.95 1.56
CA ASN A 30 -19.05 1.87 2.17
C ASN A 30 -17.77 1.96 1.32
N TRP A 31 -17.32 0.85 0.73
CA TRP A 31 -16.18 0.87 -0.19
C TRP A 31 -16.46 1.66 -1.48
N ALA A 32 -17.68 1.64 -2.00
CA ALA A 32 -18.05 2.45 -3.16
C ALA A 32 -17.94 3.96 -2.87
N LEU A 33 -18.25 4.38 -1.65
CA LEU A 33 -18.20 5.78 -1.23
C LEU A 33 -16.79 6.25 -0.83
N HIS A 34 -16.00 5.37 -0.21
CA HIS A 34 -14.74 5.76 0.43
C HIS A 34 -13.50 5.07 -0.14
N GLY A 35 -13.66 4.10 -1.05
CA GLY A 35 -12.57 3.24 -1.52
C GLY A 35 -11.44 4.00 -2.20
N GLU A 36 -11.76 5.08 -2.93
CA GLU A 36 -10.75 5.94 -3.54
C GLU A 36 -9.88 6.63 -2.48
N TRP A 37 -10.51 7.26 -1.48
CA TRP A 37 -9.83 7.89 -0.36
C TRP A 37 -8.99 6.87 0.43
N VAL A 38 -9.55 5.71 0.76
CA VAL A 38 -8.79 4.65 1.46
C VAL A 38 -7.59 4.21 0.62
N THR A 39 -7.75 4.06 -0.69
CA THR A 39 -6.66 3.66 -1.59
C THR A 39 -5.53 4.68 -1.58
N ALA A 40 -5.86 5.97 -1.66
CA ALA A 40 -4.87 7.05 -1.61
C ALA A 40 -4.07 7.02 -0.30
N TYR A 41 -4.72 6.79 0.85
CA TYR A 41 -4.06 6.72 2.14
C TYR A 41 -3.16 5.49 2.30
N VAL A 42 -3.59 4.32 1.82
CA VAL A 42 -2.76 3.11 1.84
C VAL A 42 -1.50 3.30 1.00
N VAL A 43 -1.64 3.89 -0.20
CA VAL A 43 -0.50 4.18 -1.08
C VAL A 43 0.43 5.23 -0.46
N ALA A 44 -0.12 6.29 0.16
CA ALA A 44 0.68 7.29 0.84
C ALA A 44 1.50 6.69 1.99
N GLY A 45 0.87 5.88 2.85
CA GLY A 45 1.56 5.19 3.94
C GLY A 45 2.66 4.22 3.45
N ALA A 46 2.45 3.55 2.31
CA ALA A 46 3.48 2.71 1.70
C ALA A 46 4.70 3.53 1.22
N LYS A 47 4.48 4.73 0.68
CA LYS A 47 5.57 5.66 0.30
C LYS A 47 6.32 6.16 1.53
N GLU A 48 5.62 6.61 2.56
CA GLU A 48 6.23 7.04 3.83
C GLU A 48 7.07 5.92 4.46
N TRP A 49 6.58 4.67 4.42
CA TRP A 49 7.33 3.53 4.90
C TRP A 49 8.62 3.31 4.09
N LEU A 50 8.55 3.37 2.76
CA LEU A 50 9.72 3.27 1.88
C LEU A 50 10.76 4.35 2.18
N GLU A 51 10.33 5.60 2.28
CA GLU A 51 11.18 6.74 2.63
C GLU A 51 11.86 6.51 3.99
N ARG A 52 11.11 6.03 4.99
CA ARG A 52 11.69 5.70 6.29
C ARG A 52 12.74 4.59 6.18
N GLN A 53 12.44 3.50 5.49
CA GLN A 53 13.41 2.40 5.34
C GLN A 53 14.68 2.85 4.60
N ALA A 54 14.55 3.71 3.59
CA ALA A 54 15.70 4.31 2.90
C ALA A 54 16.53 5.21 3.84
N SER A 55 15.87 6.06 4.64
CA SER A 55 16.56 6.93 5.60
C SER A 55 17.29 6.15 6.70
N GLU A 56 16.82 4.94 7.01
CA GLU A 56 17.42 4.01 7.99
C GLU A 56 18.49 3.09 7.37
N GLY A 57 18.76 3.20 6.05
CA GLY A 57 19.74 2.36 5.35
C GLY A 57 19.32 0.88 5.21
N LYS A 58 18.02 0.61 5.24
CA LYS A 58 17.44 -0.75 5.16
C LYS A 58 17.00 -1.15 3.75
N LEU A 59 17.13 -0.24 2.79
CA LEU A 59 16.85 -0.41 1.36
C LEU A 59 18.07 -0.04 0.53
#